data_AF-R7HGU1-F1
#
_entry.id   AF-R7HGU1-F1
#
_cell.length_a   1.000
_cell.length_b   1.000
_cell.length_c   1.000
_cell.angle_alpha   90.00
_cell.angle_beta   90.00
_cell.angle_gamma   90.00
#
_symmetry.space_group_name_H-M   'P 1'
#
loop_
_entity.id
_entity.type
_entity.pdbx_description
1 polymer ?
#
loop_
_entity_poly.entity_id
_entity_poly.type
_entity_poly.pdbx_seq_one_letter_code
_entity_poly.pdbx_strand_id
1 'polypeptide(L)' 'MIIQTGMRTDIPAFYSQWFMNRIKEGYVLVRNPYNERQVTRYRLTPDVVDLIAFCTKNPAPMLPYMNVLISLVICLL' A
#
# COMPACT_ATOMS: atom_id res chain seq x y z
N MET A 1 -3.91 4.23 -12.47
CA MET A 1 -2.79 4.80 -11.69
C MET A 1 -1.95 3.70 -11.06
N ILE A 2 -0.62 3.81 -11.05
CA ILE A 2 0.29 2.90 -10.32
C ILE A 2 0.73 3.57 -9.02
N ILE A 3 0.60 2.86 -7.89
CA ILE A 3 1.06 3.32 -6.58
C ILE A 3 2.26 2.50 -6.14
N GLN A 4 3.41 3.14 -5.92
CA GLN A 4 4.53 2.48 -5.27
C GLN A 4 4.53 2.79 -3.76
N THR A 5 4.44 1.74 -2.94
CA THR A 5 4.39 1.89 -1.48
C THR A 5 5.73 1.60 -0.79
N GLY A 6 6.70 1.01 -1.50
CA GLY A 6 7.99 0.57 -0.93
C GLY A 6 9.16 1.58 -0.90
N MET A 7 9.00 2.84 -1.32
CA MET A 7 10.14 3.78 -1.37
C MET A 7 10.65 4.24 0.01
N ARG A 8 9.73 4.57 0.93
CA ARG A 8 10.09 5.20 2.22
C ARG A 8 10.19 4.19 3.35
N THR A 9 9.47 3.08 3.24
CA THR A 9 9.33 2.10 4.32
C THR A 9 8.92 0.76 3.70
N ASP A 10 9.47 -0.32 4.25
CA ASP A 10 9.01 -1.67 3.96
C ASP A 10 7.66 -1.92 4.67
N ILE A 11 6.59 -1.36 4.09
CA ILE A 11 5.23 -1.49 4.60
C ILE A 11 4.80 -2.95 4.77
N PRO A 12 5.07 -3.87 3.83
CA PRO A 12 4.77 -5.29 3.99
C PRO A 12 5.42 -5.92 5.23
N ALA A 13 6.67 -5.56 5.55
CA ALA A 13 7.38 -6.13 6.70
C ALA A 13 6.94 -5.55 8.05
N PHE A 14 6.68 -4.24 8.12
CA PHE A 14 6.46 -3.54 9.40
C PHE A 14 5.01 -3.14 9.67
N TYR A 15 4.20 -3.00 8.63
CA TYR A 15 2.87 -2.39 8.70
C TYR A 15 1.82 -3.16 7.88
N SER A 16 1.97 -4.49 7.74
CA SER A 16 1.08 -5.33 6.92
C SER A 16 -0.39 -5.20 7.32
N GLN A 17 -0.69 -5.27 8.62
CA GLN A 17 -2.07 -5.14 9.12
C GLN A 17 -2.66 -3.76 8.82
N TRP A 18 -1.89 -2.70 9.04
CA TRP A 18 -2.31 -1.33 8.71
C TRP A 18 -2.60 -1.19 7.22
N PHE A 19 -1.72 -1.72 6.38
CA PHE A 19 -1.83 -1.65 4.93
C PHE A 19 -3.10 -2.35 4.44
N MET A 20 -3.41 -3.53 4.99
CA MET A 20 -4.64 -4.24 4.66
C MET A 20 -5.89 -3.50 5.10
N ASN A 21 -5.86 -2.82 6.24
CA ASN A 21 -6.99 -1.99 6.68
C ASN A 21 -7.23 -0.83 5.70
N ARG A 22 -6.16 -0.22 5.17
CA ARG A 22 -6.28 0.85 4.15
C ARG A 22 -6.78 0.33 2.81
N ILE A 23 -6.35 -0.86 2.38
CA ILE A 23 -6.90 -1.51 1.18
C ILE A 23 -8.41 -1.75 1.36
N LYS A 24 -8.83 -2.31 2.51
CA LYS A 24 -10.25 -2.57 2.80
C LYS A 24 -11.09 -1.30 2.84
N GLU A 25 -10.55 -0.21 3.39
CA GLU A 25 -11.22 1.10 3.42
C GLU A 25 -11.25 1.78 2.05
N GLY A 26 -10.39 1.38 1.12
CA GLY A 26 -10.35 1.92 -0.25
C GLY A 26 -9.70 3.30 -0.36
N TYR A 27 -8.99 3.78 0.67
CA TYR A 27 -8.25 5.03 0.60
C TYR A 27 -7.10 5.11 1.61
N VAL A 28 -6.19 6.05 1.39
CA VAL A 28 -5.14 6.40 2.34
C VAL A 28 -4.90 7.91 2.34
N LEU A 29 -4.56 8.45 3.51
CA LEU A 29 -4.15 9.84 3.67
C LEU A 29 -2.63 9.89 3.80
N VAL A 30 -1.98 10.69 2.96
CA VAL A 30 -0.53 10.87 2.98
C VAL A 30 -0.23 12.34 3.18
N ARG A 31 0.61 12.63 4.16
CA ARG A 31 1.11 13.98 4.42
C ARG A 31 2.26 14.30 3.47
N ASN A 32 2.27 15.51 2.91
CA ASN A 32 3.39 15.97 2.10
C ASN A 32 4.61 16.21 3.01
N PRO A 33 5.77 15.58 2.74
CA PRO A 33 6.98 15.78 3.55
C PRO A 33 7.52 17.21 3.52
N TYR A 34 7.22 18.00 2.48
CA TYR A 34 7.68 19.39 2.35
C TYR A 34 6.68 20.41 2.89
N ASN A 35 5.42 20.01 3.07
CA ASN A 35 4.37 20.87 3.61
C ASN A 35 3.46 20.06 4.52
N GLU A 36 3.74 20.10 5.81
CA GLU A 36 3.04 19.28 6.80
C GLU A 36 1.54 19.56 6.87
N ARG A 37 1.08 20.77 6.54
CA ARG A 37 -0.36 21.10 6.55
C ARG A 37 -1.11 20.48 5.37
N GLN A 38 -0.40 20.08 4.31
CA GLN A 38 -1.00 19.46 3.13
C GLN A 38 -1.12 17.95 3.32
N VAL A 39 -2.37 17.47 3.33
CA VAL A 39 -2.70 16.05 3.37
C VAL A 39 -3.46 15.68 2.11
N THR A 40 -2.93 14.71 1.38
CA THR A 40 -3.54 14.21 0.14
C THR A 40 -4.26 12.90 0.42
N ARG A 41 -5.51 12.79 -0.07
CA ARG A 41 -6.27 11.55 -0.04
C ARG A 41 -6.10 10.81 -1.35
N TYR A 42 -5.53 9.62 -1.28
CA TYR A 42 -5.43 8.70 -2.40
C TYR A 42 -6.55 7.67 -2.32
N ARG A 43 -7.26 7.46 -3.43
CA ARG A 43 -8.21 6.35 -3.58
C ARG A 43 -7.42 5.09 -3.94
N LEU A 44 -7.76 3.98 -3.30
CA LEU A 44 -7.14 2.66 -3.49
C LEU A 44 -8.10 1.66 -4.14
N THR A 45 -9.19 2.14 -4.72
CA THR A 45 -10.21 1.31 -5.33
C THR A 45 -9.77 0.86 -6.75
N PRO A 46 -10.18 -0.35 -7.19
CA PRO A 46 -9.76 -0.90 -8.49
C PRO A 46 -10.16 -0.06 -9.71
N ASP A 47 -11.14 0.85 -9.59
CA ASP A 47 -11.55 1.76 -10.66
C ASP A 47 -10.56 2.90 -10.92
N VAL A 48 -9.64 3.18 -9.97
CA VAL A 48 -8.66 4.28 -10.08
C VAL A 48 -7.23 3.75 -10.10
N VAL A 49 -6.96 2.68 -9.34
CA VAL A 49 -5.64 2.10 -9.19
C VAL A 49 -5.54 0.83 -10.02
N ASP A 50 -4.63 0.83 -10.97
CA ASP A 50 -4.37 -0.35 -11.81
C ASP A 50 -3.44 -1.32 -11.06
N LEU A 51 -2.53 -0.78 -10.26
CA LEU A 51 -1.48 -1.55 -9.61
C LEU A 51 -0.94 -0.88 -8.35
N ILE A 52 -0.72 -1.67 -7.31
CA ILE A 52 0.09 -1.30 -6.15
C ILE A 52 1.35 -2.16 -6.13
N ALA A 53 2.51 -1.51 -6.18
CA ALA A 53 3.81 -2.15 -6.22
C ALA A 53 4.60 -1.91 -4.92
N PHE A 54 5.18 -2.98 -4.39
CA PHE A 54 6.15 -2.92 -3.30
C PHE A 54 7.23 -3.99 -3.44
N CYS A 55 8.33 -3.78 -2.74
CA CYS A 55 9.37 -4.78 -2.51
C CYS A 55 9.55 -4.89 -0.99
N THR A 56 9.72 -6.11 -0.50
CA THR A 56 9.91 -6.39 0.92
C THR A 56 11.03 -7.39 1.12
N LYS A 57 11.84 -7.16 2.16
CA LYS A 57 12.85 -8.13 2.59
C LYS A 57 12.27 -9.21 3.51
N ASN A 58 11.04 -9.01 4.01
CA ASN A 58 10.37 -9.96 4.91
C ASN A 58 8.89 -10.11 4.52
N PRO A 59 8.54 -11.07 3.64
CA PRO A 59 7.17 -11.26 3.19
C PRO A 59 6.26 -11.95 4.23
N ALA A 60 6.83 -12.57 5.27
CA ALA A 60 6.09 -13.38 6.24
C ALA A 60 4.85 -12.68 6.85
N PRO A 61 4.92 -11.38 7.22
CA PRO A 61 3.77 -10.66 7.78
C PRO A 61 2.63 -10.39 6.80
N MET A 62 2.86 -10.54 5.49
CA MET A 62 1.84 -10.36 4.45
C MET A 62 1.21 -11.67 3.96
N LEU A 63 1.85 -12.81 4.20
CA LEU A 63 1.34 -14.12 3.78
C LEU A 63 -0.12 -14.39 4.23
N PRO A 64 -0.55 -14.05 5.46
CA PRO A 64 -1.93 -14.26 5.89
C PRO A 64 -2.98 -13.49 5.05
N TYR A 65 -2.55 -12.46 4.33
CA TYR A 65 -3.43 -11.57 3.57
C TYR A 65 -3.41 -11.83 2.06
N MET A 66 -2.67 -12.85 1.60
CA MET A 66 -2.51 -13.15 0.17
C MET A 66 -3.85 -13.27 -0.57
N ASN A 67 -4.86 -13.89 0.03
CA ASN A 67 -6.19 -14.04 -0.58
C ASN A 67 -6.86 -12.70 -0.94
N VAL A 68 -6.52 -11.62 -0.23
CA VAL A 68 -7.07 -10.28 -0.48
C VAL A 68 -6.22 -9.51 -1.51
N LEU A 69 -4.96 -9.89 -1.69
CA LEU A 69 -3.98 -9.16 -2.50
C LEU A 69 -3.98 -9.54 -4.00
N ILE A 70 -4.52 -10.71 -4.35
CA ILE A 70 -4.38 -11.36 -5.67
C ILE A 70 -4.88 -10.50 -6.86
N SER A 71 -5.72 -9.49 -6.63
CA SER A 71 -6.31 -8.70 -7.73
C SER A 71 -5.59 -7.36 -8.04
N LEU A 72 -4.80 -6.78 -7.12
CA LEU A 72 -4.33 -5.39 -7.26
C LEU A 72 -2.87 -5.15 -6.86
N VAL A 73 -2.20 -6.16 -6.30
CA VAL A 73 -0.89 -5.96 -5.67
C VAL A 73 0.15 -6.89 -6.29
N ILE A 74 1.22 -6.31 -6.85
CA ILE A 74 2.37 -7.08 -7.32
C ILE A 74 3.54 -6.81 -6.39
N CYS A 75 4.01 -7.87 -5.74
CA CYS A 75 5.30 -7.89 -5.06
C CYS A 75 6.39 -8.04 -6.11
N LEU A 76 7.20 -7.00 -6.30
CA LEU A 76 8.43 -7.10 -7.09
C LEU A 76 9.53 -7.56 -6.14
N LEU A 77 9.83 -8.86 -6.16
CA LEU A 77 10.99 -9.44 -5.49
C LEU A 77 12.28 -9.06 -6.23
#